data_AF-A0A7S1NDV3-F1
#
_entry.id   AF-A0A7S1NDV3-F1
#
_cell.length_a   1.000
_cell.length_b   1.000
_cell.length_c   1.000
_cell.angle_alpha   90.00
_cell.angle_beta   90.00
_cell.angle_gamma   90.00
#
_symmetry.space_group_name_H-M   'P 1'
#
loop_
_entity.id
_entity.type
_entity.pdbx_description
1 polymer ?
#
loop_
_entity_poly.entity_id
_entity_poly.type
_entity_poly.pdbx_seq_one_letter_code
_entity_poly.pdbx_strand_id
1 'polypeptide(L)'
;QHPMCWHDLEQRWAGCTQPIIRNAEDVSRWWKWLRDEYSRPGRHYHNMSHLTELFGHVDRNQGAIASDRKLVVELAIFFHDVIYDAKAKENEEQSAARFQDFAALTTLPAETTAAMVEYILQTKRHLECTSEDLSMQVFLDFDLAILGSESPRYREYCGQVRQEYCHLSDDQFRQGRTAFLQSQLTAPQLYLTALGRQLFEARARENIAQELQRLADGTVFV
;
A
#
# COMPACT_ATOMS: atom_id res chain seq x y z
N GLN A 1 12.78 11.58 -13.88
CA GLN A 1 12.29 10.20 -13.70
C GLN A 1 10.97 10.11 -14.44
N HIS A 2 10.84 9.20 -15.41
CA HIS A 2 9.55 8.97 -16.05
C HIS A 2 8.59 8.38 -15.01
N PRO A 3 7.32 8.83 -14.95
CA PRO A 3 6.32 8.15 -14.12
C PRO A 3 6.18 6.73 -14.65
N MET A 4 6.28 5.72 -13.77
CA MET A 4 6.07 4.34 -14.20
C MET A 4 4.67 4.21 -14.78
N CYS A 5 4.58 3.54 -15.92
CA CYS A 5 3.33 3.22 -16.58
C CYS A 5 2.94 1.77 -16.29
N TRP A 6 1.73 1.38 -16.70
CA TRP A 6 1.24 0.00 -16.49
C TRP A 6 2.16 -1.05 -17.12
N HIS A 7 2.85 -0.71 -18.20
CA HIS A 7 3.83 -1.58 -18.83
C HIS A 7 5.04 -1.85 -17.93
N ASP A 8 5.47 -0.85 -17.15
CA ASP A 8 6.60 -1.01 -16.22
C ASP A 8 6.22 -1.94 -15.06
N LEU A 9 4.97 -1.88 -14.59
CA LEU A 9 4.45 -2.81 -13.58
C LEU A 9 4.34 -4.24 -14.11
N GLU A 10 3.92 -4.42 -15.38
CA GLU A 10 3.88 -5.74 -16.03
C GLU A 10 5.29 -6.34 -16.16
N GLN A 11 6.25 -5.54 -16.61
CA GLN A 11 7.65 -5.97 -16.71
C GLN A 11 8.23 -6.32 -15.34
N ARG A 12 7.93 -5.53 -14.30
CA ARG A 12 8.38 -5.81 -12.94
C ARG A 12 7.76 -7.09 -12.40
N TRP A 13 6.46 -7.29 -12.59
CA TRP A 13 5.77 -8.52 -12.25
C TRP A 13 6.42 -9.73 -12.93
N ALA A 14 6.63 -9.67 -14.25
CA ALA A 14 7.28 -10.75 -14.98
C ALA A 14 8.71 -10.99 -14.46
N GLY A 15 9.47 -9.94 -14.21
CA GLY A 15 10.85 -10.02 -13.73
C GLY A 15 10.99 -10.69 -12.36
N CYS A 16 10.09 -10.41 -11.41
CA CYS A 16 10.14 -11.02 -10.08
C CYS A 16 9.47 -12.41 -10.01
N THR A 17 8.54 -12.73 -10.92
CA THR A 17 7.78 -14.00 -10.87
C THR A 17 8.24 -15.09 -11.82
N GLN A 18 8.77 -14.75 -13.00
CA GLN A 18 9.29 -15.76 -13.94
C GLN A 18 10.31 -16.73 -13.33
N PRO A 19 11.24 -16.29 -12.45
CA PRO A 19 12.22 -17.20 -11.85
C PRO A 19 11.64 -18.19 -10.84
N ILE A 20 10.46 -17.90 -10.28
CA ILE A 20 9.88 -18.66 -9.17
C ILE A 20 8.63 -19.44 -9.56
N ILE A 21 7.99 -19.12 -10.68
CA ILE A 21 6.72 -19.76 -11.06
C ILE A 21 6.96 -21.05 -11.82
N ARG A 22 6.16 -22.09 -11.57
CA ARG A 22 6.39 -23.41 -12.18
C ARG A 22 5.94 -23.49 -13.64
N ASN A 23 4.95 -22.69 -14.03
CA ASN A 23 4.45 -22.59 -15.40
C ASN A 23 4.48 -21.14 -15.86
N ALA A 24 5.16 -20.87 -16.98
CA ALA A 24 5.28 -19.52 -17.54
C ALA A 24 3.91 -18.89 -17.91
N GLU A 25 2.92 -19.70 -18.31
CA GLU A 25 1.57 -19.20 -18.61
C GLU A 25 0.88 -18.58 -17.38
N ASP A 26 1.24 -19.05 -16.18
CA ASP A 26 0.66 -18.54 -14.95
C ASP A 26 1.13 -17.10 -14.65
N VAL A 27 2.30 -16.67 -15.17
CA VAL A 27 2.78 -15.28 -15.02
C VAL A 27 1.78 -14.31 -15.62
N SER A 28 1.43 -14.52 -16.89
CA SER A 28 0.50 -13.65 -17.61
C SER A 28 -0.93 -13.80 -17.09
N ARG A 29 -1.33 -15.01 -16.64
CA ARG A 29 -2.65 -15.22 -16.04
C ARG A 29 -2.82 -14.41 -14.75
N TRP A 30 -1.85 -14.48 -13.85
CA TRP A 30 -1.89 -13.74 -12.59
C TRP A 30 -1.71 -12.24 -12.78
N TRP A 31 -0.86 -11.82 -13.72
CA TRP A 31 -0.76 -10.40 -14.08
C TRP A 31 -2.12 -9.84 -14.52
N LYS A 32 -2.80 -10.55 -15.43
CA LYS A 32 -4.12 -10.15 -15.90
C LYS A 32 -5.10 -10.05 -14.74
N TRP A 33 -5.14 -11.06 -13.87
CA TRP A 33 -6.01 -11.06 -12.70
C TRP A 33 -5.70 -9.88 -11.75
N LEU A 34 -4.44 -9.67 -11.37
CA LEU A 34 -4.00 -8.55 -10.53
C LEU A 34 -4.46 -7.21 -11.10
N ARG A 35 -4.17 -6.97 -12.39
CA ARG A 35 -4.57 -5.75 -13.08
C ARG A 35 -6.10 -5.57 -13.06
N ASP A 36 -6.85 -6.63 -13.31
CA ASP A 36 -8.31 -6.58 -13.32
C ASP A 36 -8.86 -6.29 -11.90
N GLU A 37 -8.25 -6.83 -10.84
CA GLU A 37 -8.60 -6.52 -9.43
C GLU A 37 -8.31 -5.06 -9.06
N TYR A 38 -7.14 -4.53 -9.40
CA TYR A 38 -6.77 -3.12 -9.16
C TYR A 38 -7.52 -2.13 -10.06
N SER A 39 -8.17 -2.61 -11.13
CA SER A 39 -8.99 -1.81 -12.04
C SER A 39 -10.50 -1.90 -11.74
N ARG A 40 -10.89 -2.59 -10.64
CA ARG A 40 -12.31 -2.71 -10.29
C ARG A 40 -12.95 -1.34 -10.06
N PRO A 41 -14.23 -1.16 -10.44
CA PRO A 41 -14.97 0.07 -10.16
C PRO A 41 -14.99 0.41 -8.66
N GLY A 42 -14.87 1.69 -8.35
CA GLY A 42 -14.86 2.18 -6.96
C GLY A 42 -13.49 2.21 -6.30
N ARG A 43 -12.41 1.78 -6.98
CA ARG A 43 -11.02 1.93 -6.52
C ARG A 43 -10.41 3.21 -7.07
N HIS A 44 -10.46 4.29 -6.28
CA HIS A 44 -9.99 5.61 -6.72
C HIS A 44 -8.57 5.91 -6.25
N TYR A 45 -8.18 5.43 -5.07
CA TYR A 45 -6.83 5.53 -4.55
C TYR A 45 -6.10 4.18 -4.63
N HIS A 46 -6.72 3.12 -4.11
CA HIS A 46 -6.11 1.79 -4.03
C HIS A 46 -6.12 1.10 -5.40
N ASN A 47 -5.41 1.62 -6.39
CA ASN A 47 -5.40 1.14 -7.78
C ASN A 47 -3.95 1.01 -8.31
N MET A 48 -3.78 0.80 -9.62
CA MET A 48 -2.45 0.64 -10.24
C MET A 48 -1.51 1.84 -10.03
N SER A 49 -2.05 3.05 -9.81
CA SER A 49 -1.25 4.23 -9.49
C SER A 49 -0.62 4.14 -8.09
N HIS A 50 -1.32 3.54 -7.12
CA HIS A 50 -0.76 3.26 -5.79
C HIS A 50 0.47 2.34 -5.88
N LEU A 51 0.36 1.25 -6.65
CA LEU A 51 1.51 0.35 -6.90
C LEU A 51 2.69 1.09 -7.52
N THR A 52 2.40 1.98 -8.47
CA THR A 52 3.41 2.83 -9.11
C THR A 52 4.11 3.74 -8.09
N GLU A 53 3.37 4.32 -7.15
CA GLU A 53 3.92 5.16 -6.09
C GLU A 53 4.85 4.34 -5.16
N LEU A 54 4.40 3.17 -4.68
CA LEU A 54 5.21 2.29 -3.82
C LEU A 54 6.51 1.86 -4.52
N PHE A 55 6.44 1.36 -5.76
CA PHE A 55 7.65 0.98 -6.49
C PHE A 55 8.54 2.20 -6.78
N GLY A 56 7.97 3.39 -6.97
CA GLY A 56 8.74 4.61 -7.09
C GLY A 56 9.54 4.95 -5.83
N HIS A 57 9.02 4.62 -4.64
CA HIS A 57 9.76 4.73 -3.38
C HIS A 57 10.86 3.67 -3.28
N VAL A 58 10.59 2.43 -3.68
CA VAL A 58 11.61 1.35 -3.74
C VAL A 58 12.77 1.76 -4.65
N ASP A 59 12.48 2.26 -5.86
CA ASP A 59 13.49 2.58 -6.86
C ASP A 59 14.37 3.78 -6.49
N ARG A 60 13.83 4.74 -5.71
CA ARG A 60 14.58 5.90 -5.22
C ARG A 60 15.44 5.60 -4.00
N ASN A 61 15.10 4.56 -3.26
CA ASN A 61 15.74 4.21 -1.99
C ASN A 61 16.40 2.82 -2.08
N GLN A 62 17.17 2.60 -3.15
CA GLN A 62 17.90 1.35 -3.36
C GLN A 62 18.86 1.12 -2.19
N GLY A 63 18.74 -0.04 -1.53
CA GLY A 63 19.48 -0.39 -0.33
C GLY A 63 18.72 -0.21 0.98
N ALA A 64 17.52 0.37 0.97
CA ALA A 64 16.63 0.37 2.13
C ALA A 64 16.02 -1.02 2.41
N ILE A 65 15.91 -1.84 1.36
CA ILE A 65 15.40 -3.21 1.42
C ILE A 65 16.58 -4.17 1.29
N ALA A 66 16.66 -5.15 2.17
CA ALA A 66 17.71 -6.17 2.13
C ALA A 66 17.59 -7.01 0.86
N SER A 67 18.73 -7.39 0.26
CA SER A 67 18.75 -8.10 -1.02
C SER A 67 17.97 -9.43 -1.00
N ASP A 68 18.00 -10.15 0.11
CA ASP A 68 17.26 -11.40 0.34
C ASP A 68 15.77 -11.18 0.66
N ARG A 69 15.35 -9.93 0.90
CA ARG A 69 13.95 -9.52 1.12
C ARG A 69 13.33 -8.82 -0.09
N LYS A 70 14.11 -8.48 -1.11
CA LYS A 70 13.63 -7.75 -2.29
C LYS A 70 12.39 -8.41 -2.93
N LEU A 71 12.45 -9.72 -3.18
CA LEU A 71 11.33 -10.46 -3.77
C LEU A 71 10.08 -10.42 -2.88
N VAL A 72 10.26 -10.54 -1.55
CA VAL A 72 9.16 -10.48 -0.58
C VAL A 72 8.47 -9.12 -0.64
N VAL A 73 9.24 -8.03 -0.64
CA VAL A 73 8.69 -6.67 -0.72
C VAL A 73 8.00 -6.43 -2.07
N GLU A 74 8.60 -6.87 -3.19
CA GLU A 74 7.98 -6.70 -4.50
C GLU A 74 6.64 -7.43 -4.60
N LEU A 75 6.55 -8.66 -4.08
CA LEU A 75 5.29 -9.40 -4.03
C LEU A 75 4.30 -8.79 -3.02
N ALA A 76 4.75 -8.32 -1.86
CA ALA A 76 3.89 -7.63 -0.90
C ALA A 76 3.26 -6.37 -1.50
N ILE A 77 4.02 -5.58 -2.26
CA ILE A 77 3.49 -4.43 -3.00
C ILE A 77 2.39 -4.87 -3.96
N PHE A 78 2.59 -5.93 -4.75
CA PHE A 78 1.56 -6.41 -5.68
C PHE A 78 0.31 -6.99 -5.01
N PHE A 79 0.42 -7.54 -3.79
CA PHE A 79 -0.67 -8.29 -3.17
C PHE A 79 -1.37 -7.58 -2.00
N HIS A 80 -0.76 -6.64 -1.29
CA HIS A 80 -1.31 -6.11 -0.02
C HIS A 80 -2.76 -5.64 -0.12
N ASP A 81 -3.07 -4.87 -1.15
CA ASP A 81 -4.42 -4.36 -1.45
C ASP A 81 -5.06 -5.04 -2.66
N VAL A 82 -4.61 -6.22 -3.09
CA VAL A 82 -5.19 -6.81 -4.30
C VAL A 82 -6.69 -7.03 -4.16
N ILE A 83 -7.14 -7.48 -2.99
CA ILE A 83 -8.55 -7.45 -2.59
C ILE A 83 -8.80 -6.18 -1.79
N TYR A 84 -9.71 -5.35 -2.27
CA TYR A 84 -10.08 -4.10 -1.60
C TYR A 84 -11.56 -3.77 -1.76
N ASP A 85 -12.25 -3.64 -0.64
CA ASP A 85 -13.57 -3.01 -0.51
C ASP A 85 -13.57 -2.11 0.73
N ALA A 86 -13.87 -0.81 0.56
CA ALA A 86 -13.91 0.18 1.63
C ALA A 86 -14.94 -0.14 2.74
N LYS A 87 -15.88 -1.07 2.49
CA LYS A 87 -16.87 -1.54 3.47
C LYS A 87 -16.42 -2.76 4.26
N ALA A 88 -15.41 -3.47 3.76
CA ALA A 88 -14.96 -4.73 4.33
C ALA A 88 -13.89 -4.52 5.41
N LYS A 89 -13.77 -5.49 6.32
CA LYS A 89 -12.76 -5.51 7.40
C LYS A 89 -11.71 -6.60 7.22
N GLU A 90 -11.87 -7.43 6.20
CA GLU A 90 -11.08 -8.65 5.97
C GLU A 90 -10.32 -8.54 4.63
N ASN A 91 -9.96 -7.32 4.21
CA ASN A 91 -9.30 -7.09 2.92
C ASN A 91 -7.91 -7.72 2.94
N GLU A 92 -7.13 -7.47 3.98
CA GLU A 92 -5.78 -7.96 4.16
C GLU A 92 -5.75 -9.50 4.26
N GLU A 93 -6.68 -10.09 5.02
CA GLU A 93 -6.83 -11.54 5.12
C GLU A 93 -7.17 -12.18 3.76
N GLN A 94 -8.04 -11.54 2.97
CA GLN A 94 -8.40 -12.04 1.63
C GLN A 94 -7.26 -11.85 0.62
N SER A 95 -6.55 -10.73 0.67
CA SER A 95 -5.33 -10.49 -0.12
C SER A 95 -4.25 -11.52 0.19
N ALA A 96 -4.03 -11.82 1.47
CA ALA A 96 -3.10 -12.86 1.92
C ALA A 96 -3.52 -14.25 1.43
N ALA A 97 -4.81 -14.58 1.47
CA ALA A 97 -5.33 -15.85 0.92
C ALA A 97 -5.08 -15.95 -0.59
N ARG A 98 -5.27 -14.86 -1.35
CA ARG A 98 -4.96 -14.83 -2.79
C ARG A 98 -3.49 -14.98 -3.09
N PHE A 99 -2.63 -14.45 -2.23
CA PHE A 99 -1.22 -14.75 -2.36
C PHE A 99 -0.92 -16.23 -2.08
N GLN A 100 -1.55 -16.87 -1.09
CA GLN A 100 -1.33 -18.29 -0.83
C GLN A 100 -1.72 -19.15 -2.05
N ASP A 101 -2.81 -18.81 -2.74
CA ASP A 101 -3.20 -19.42 -4.02
C ASP A 101 -2.10 -19.27 -5.09
N PHE A 102 -1.50 -18.06 -5.19
CA PHE A 102 -0.38 -17.80 -6.10
C PHE A 102 0.88 -18.60 -5.69
N ALA A 103 1.26 -18.54 -4.42
CA ALA A 103 2.45 -19.19 -3.87
C ALA A 103 2.41 -20.71 -4.09
N ALA A 104 1.24 -21.33 -4.04
CA ALA A 104 1.03 -22.74 -4.36
C ALA A 104 1.47 -23.12 -5.78
N LEU A 105 1.60 -22.17 -6.70
CA LEU A 105 2.06 -22.36 -8.09
C LEU A 105 3.56 -22.02 -8.29
N THR A 106 4.24 -21.59 -7.22
CA THR A 106 5.64 -21.17 -7.25
C THR A 106 6.57 -22.15 -6.55
N THR A 107 7.87 -21.97 -6.72
CA THR A 107 8.95 -22.65 -5.99
C THR A 107 9.34 -21.91 -4.72
N LEU A 108 8.53 -20.95 -4.24
CA LEU A 108 8.84 -20.20 -3.03
C LEU A 108 8.94 -21.15 -1.82
N PRO A 109 9.96 -20.98 -0.96
CA PRO A 109 10.02 -21.64 0.33
C PRO A 109 8.80 -21.30 1.20
N ALA A 110 8.43 -22.23 2.10
CA ALA A 110 7.32 -22.03 3.02
C ALA A 110 7.56 -20.83 3.96
N GLU A 111 8.81 -20.62 4.39
CA GLU A 111 9.23 -19.47 5.20
C GLU A 111 9.03 -18.13 4.46
N THR A 112 9.37 -18.06 3.17
CA THR A 112 9.15 -16.87 2.34
C THR A 112 7.66 -16.60 2.15
N THR A 113 6.87 -17.66 1.96
CA THR A 113 5.41 -17.56 1.85
C THR A 113 4.80 -17.03 3.14
N ALA A 114 5.23 -17.55 4.29
CA ALA A 114 4.77 -17.11 5.60
C ALA A 114 5.15 -15.64 5.88
N ALA A 115 6.39 -15.24 5.57
CA ALA A 115 6.83 -13.86 5.70
C ALA A 115 5.98 -12.91 4.84
N MET A 116 5.68 -13.27 3.59
CA MET A 116 4.86 -12.42 2.72
C MET A 116 3.42 -12.28 3.23
N VAL A 117 2.82 -13.37 3.74
CA VAL A 117 1.51 -13.31 4.42
C VAL A 117 1.57 -12.35 5.62
N GLU A 118 2.62 -12.39 6.43
CA GLU A 118 2.81 -11.47 7.55
C GLU A 118 2.92 -10.01 7.07
N TYR A 119 3.66 -9.73 5.99
CA TYR A 119 3.76 -8.38 5.41
C TYR A 119 2.38 -7.82 5.03
N ILE A 120 1.54 -8.62 4.37
CA ILE A 120 0.18 -8.20 3.99
C ILE A 120 -0.67 -7.96 5.24
N LEU A 121 -0.71 -8.91 6.18
CA LEU A 121 -1.56 -8.77 7.36
C LEU A 121 -1.15 -7.56 8.22
N GLN A 122 0.13 -7.19 8.21
CA GLN A 122 0.63 -6.07 8.98
C GLN A 122 0.20 -4.70 8.43
N THR A 123 -0.23 -4.60 7.16
CA THR A 123 -0.81 -3.35 6.62
C THR A 123 -2.16 -3.01 7.27
N LYS A 124 -2.79 -3.94 7.99
CA LYS A 124 -4.02 -3.63 8.74
C LYS A 124 -3.81 -2.65 9.90
N ARG A 125 -2.60 -2.65 10.48
CA ARG A 125 -2.28 -1.92 11.71
C ARG A 125 -1.06 -1.01 11.62
N HIS A 126 -0.27 -1.14 10.55
CA HIS A 126 0.97 -0.39 10.25
C HIS A 126 1.87 -0.14 11.46
N LEU A 127 1.57 0.91 12.24
CA LEU A 127 2.34 1.41 13.38
C LEU A 127 2.44 0.43 14.56
N GLU A 128 1.55 -0.56 14.66
CA GLU A 128 1.65 -1.62 15.67
C GLU A 128 2.62 -2.74 15.28
N CYS A 129 3.38 -2.59 14.20
CA CYS A 129 4.38 -3.57 13.79
C CYS A 129 5.48 -3.72 14.83
N THR A 130 5.61 -4.94 15.37
CA THR A 130 6.66 -5.32 16.31
C THR A 130 7.77 -6.15 15.66
N SER A 131 7.72 -6.35 14.35
CA SER A 131 8.72 -7.14 13.62
C SER A 131 10.06 -6.42 13.59
N GLU A 132 11.15 -7.17 13.80
CA GLU A 132 12.52 -6.67 13.63
C GLU A 132 12.98 -6.66 12.16
N ASP A 133 12.16 -7.17 11.23
CA ASP A 133 12.45 -7.13 9.80
C ASP A 133 12.35 -5.70 9.27
N LEU A 134 13.50 -5.04 9.13
CA LEU A 134 13.58 -3.68 8.58
C LEU A 134 12.97 -3.55 7.19
N SER A 135 13.00 -4.59 6.35
CA SER A 135 12.40 -4.52 5.00
C SER A 135 10.87 -4.47 5.07
N MET A 136 10.27 -5.13 6.08
CA MET A 136 8.85 -5.02 6.37
C MET A 136 8.50 -3.61 6.84
N GLN A 137 9.29 -3.06 7.77
CA GLN A 137 9.06 -1.71 8.28
C GLN A 137 9.18 -0.66 7.16
N VAL A 138 10.17 -0.80 6.25
CA VAL A 138 10.31 0.07 5.07
C VAL A 138 9.11 -0.07 4.14
N PHE A 139 8.62 -1.29 3.90
CA PHE A 139 7.42 -1.52 3.10
C PHE A 139 6.19 -0.81 3.70
N LEU A 140 5.95 -0.96 5.01
CA LEU A 140 4.85 -0.29 5.72
C LEU A 140 4.98 1.25 5.68
N ASP A 141 6.21 1.77 5.79
CA ASP A 141 6.47 3.21 5.66
C ASP A 141 6.18 3.72 4.24
N PHE A 142 6.48 2.92 3.21
CA PHE A 142 6.19 3.27 1.81
C PHE A 142 4.70 3.21 1.49
N ASP A 143 3.95 2.30 2.09
CA ASP A 143 2.50 2.24 1.97
C ASP A 143 1.81 3.49 2.56
N LEU A 144 2.36 4.03 3.66
CA LEU A 144 1.87 5.29 4.26
C LEU A 144 2.51 6.57 3.68
N ALA A 145 3.43 6.46 2.72
CA ALA A 145 4.20 7.59 2.20
C ALA A 145 3.33 8.69 1.56
N ILE A 146 2.12 8.35 1.11
CA ILE A 146 1.15 9.32 0.57
C ILE A 146 0.84 10.43 1.57
N LEU A 147 0.86 10.14 2.88
CA LEU A 147 0.63 11.13 3.92
C LEU A 147 1.70 12.23 3.88
N GLY A 148 2.95 11.86 3.59
CA GLY A 148 4.08 12.77 3.42
C GLY A 148 4.29 13.31 2.00
N SER A 149 3.32 13.12 1.09
CA SER A 149 3.40 13.63 -0.28
C SER A 149 3.23 15.15 -0.36
N GLU A 150 3.59 15.74 -1.50
CA GLU A 150 3.39 17.17 -1.73
C GLU A 150 1.90 17.55 -1.65
N SER A 151 1.62 18.74 -1.11
CA SER A 151 0.26 19.18 -0.79
C SER A 151 -0.76 19.02 -1.94
N PRO A 152 -0.45 19.29 -3.22
CA PRO A 152 -1.38 19.01 -4.32
C PRO A 152 -1.75 17.53 -4.46
N ARG A 153 -0.76 16.62 -4.38
CA ARG A 153 -0.99 15.17 -4.48
C ARG A 153 -1.75 14.64 -3.25
N TYR A 154 -1.40 15.12 -2.05
CA TYR A 154 -2.13 14.76 -0.83
C TYR A 154 -3.61 15.15 -0.91
N ARG A 155 -3.95 16.33 -1.45
CA ARG A 155 -5.35 16.74 -1.64
C ARG A 155 -6.09 15.86 -2.64
N GLU A 156 -5.43 15.44 -3.72
CA GLU A 156 -6.00 14.49 -4.67
C GLU A 156 -6.28 13.14 -3.99
N TYR A 157 -5.33 12.65 -3.18
CA TYR A 157 -5.53 11.47 -2.33
C TYR A 157 -6.74 11.61 -1.40
N CYS A 158 -6.92 12.74 -0.72
CA CYS A 158 -8.09 12.97 0.12
C CYS A 158 -9.41 12.84 -0.66
N GLY A 159 -9.47 13.39 -1.89
CA GLY A 159 -10.63 13.27 -2.77
C GLY A 159 -10.85 11.83 -3.25
N GLN A 160 -9.79 11.13 -3.64
CA GLN A 160 -9.85 9.72 -4.04
C GLN A 160 -10.39 8.85 -2.90
N VAL A 161 -9.87 9.00 -1.68
CA VAL A 161 -10.39 8.30 -0.49
C VAL A 161 -11.86 8.67 -0.26
N ARG A 162 -12.26 9.95 -0.37
CA ARG A 162 -13.68 10.30 -0.22
C ARG A 162 -14.57 9.57 -1.23
N GLN A 163 -14.11 9.41 -2.47
CA GLN A 163 -14.82 8.72 -3.53
C GLN A 163 -14.96 7.21 -3.23
N GLU A 164 -13.95 6.55 -2.68
CA GLU A 164 -14.03 5.14 -2.24
C GLU A 164 -15.06 4.96 -1.10
N TYR A 165 -15.14 5.94 -0.21
CA TYR A 165 -16.11 5.98 0.89
C TYR A 165 -17.43 6.69 0.52
N CYS A 166 -17.77 6.83 -0.77
CA CYS A 166 -19.02 7.47 -1.24
C CYS A 166 -20.31 6.89 -0.64
N HIS A 167 -20.25 5.67 -0.12
CA HIS A 167 -21.36 4.99 0.54
C HIS A 167 -21.68 5.54 1.95
N LEU A 168 -20.78 6.32 2.55
CA LEU A 168 -20.99 7.02 3.82
C LEU A 168 -21.55 8.42 3.58
N SER A 169 -22.40 8.89 4.50
CA SER A 169 -22.73 10.31 4.57
C SER A 169 -21.48 11.14 4.88
N ASP A 170 -21.52 12.44 4.57
CA ASP A 170 -20.40 13.34 4.88
C ASP A 170 -20.09 13.37 6.37
N ASP A 171 -21.09 13.32 7.25
CA ASP A 171 -20.89 13.26 8.70
C ASP A 171 -20.19 11.97 9.15
N GLN A 172 -20.64 10.83 8.63
CA GLN A 172 -20.04 9.52 8.94
C GLN A 172 -18.59 9.45 8.44
N PHE A 173 -18.34 9.91 7.21
CA PHE A 173 -17.01 9.96 6.65
C PHE A 173 -16.10 10.88 7.46
N ARG A 174 -16.53 12.10 7.78
CA ARG A 174 -15.74 13.05 8.58
C ARG A 174 -15.40 12.49 9.95
N GLN A 175 -16.36 11.85 10.63
CA GLN A 175 -16.12 11.24 11.93
C GLN A 175 -15.05 10.13 11.85
N GLY A 176 -15.21 9.19 10.92
CA GLY A 176 -14.26 8.08 10.74
C GLY A 176 -12.87 8.54 10.30
N ARG A 177 -12.82 9.45 9.31
CA ARG A 177 -11.57 10.01 8.80
C ARG A 177 -10.83 10.83 9.86
N THR A 178 -11.56 11.63 10.65
CA THR A 178 -10.99 12.37 11.78
C THR A 178 -10.37 11.43 12.80
N ALA A 179 -11.07 10.36 13.18
CA ALA A 179 -10.57 9.38 14.15
C ALA A 179 -9.28 8.70 13.65
N PHE A 180 -9.24 8.27 12.40
CA PHE A 180 -8.03 7.71 11.77
C PHE A 180 -6.87 8.71 11.78
N LEU A 181 -7.08 9.93 11.28
CA LEU A 181 -6.03 10.95 11.21
C LEU A 181 -5.51 11.38 12.58
N GLN A 182 -6.39 11.46 13.58
CA GLN A 182 -6.01 11.73 14.96
C GLN A 182 -5.15 10.59 15.52
N SER A 183 -5.53 9.33 15.29
CA SER A 183 -4.73 8.20 15.78
C SER A 183 -3.31 8.24 15.21
N GLN A 184 -3.17 8.56 13.92
CA GLN A 184 -1.86 8.79 13.30
C GLN A 184 -1.12 9.94 13.99
N LEU A 185 -1.72 11.12 14.10
CA LEU A 185 -1.04 12.31 14.63
C LEU A 185 -0.59 12.16 16.09
N THR A 186 -1.36 11.42 16.90
CA THR A 186 -1.02 11.13 18.30
C THR A 186 0.12 10.12 18.48
N ALA A 187 0.45 9.35 17.44
CA ALA A 187 1.57 8.43 17.49
C ALA A 187 2.89 9.22 17.66
N PRO A 188 3.82 8.77 18.54
CA PRO A 188 5.12 9.40 18.70
C PRO A 188 5.91 9.47 17.39
N GLN A 189 5.70 8.49 16.51
CA GLN A 189 6.31 8.37 15.20
C GLN A 189 5.24 7.92 14.20
N LEU A 190 5.17 8.60 13.05
CA LEU A 190 4.28 8.21 11.94
C LEU A 190 4.88 7.14 11.02
N TYR A 191 6.19 6.93 11.11
CA TYR A 191 6.93 6.00 10.28
C TYR A 191 7.87 5.19 11.18
N LEU A 192 7.93 3.89 10.96
CA LEU A 192 8.65 2.90 11.74
C LEU A 192 10.17 3.09 11.61
N THR A 193 10.65 3.38 10.40
CA THR A 193 12.07 3.48 10.10
C THR A 193 12.60 4.91 10.18
N ALA A 194 13.90 5.05 10.48
CA ALA A 194 14.55 6.36 10.42
C ALA A 194 14.48 7.00 9.02
N LEU A 195 14.53 6.17 7.97
CA LEU A 195 14.38 6.59 6.59
C LEU A 195 12.99 7.18 6.34
N GLY A 196 11.93 6.45 6.67
CA GLY A 196 10.55 6.92 6.50
C GLY A 196 10.29 8.23 7.24
N ARG A 197 10.79 8.34 8.48
CA ARG A 197 10.68 9.58 9.27
C ARG A 197 11.38 10.76 8.61
N GLN A 198 12.61 10.56 8.13
CA GLN A 198 13.38 11.59 7.45
C GLN A 198 12.69 12.05 6.15
N LEU A 199 12.11 11.12 5.39
CA LEU A 199 11.52 11.42 4.10
C LEU A 199 10.14 12.07 4.21
N PHE A 200 9.32 11.65 5.18
CA PHE A 200 7.88 11.88 5.11
C PHE A 200 7.27 12.55 6.34
N GLU A 201 7.86 12.42 7.53
CA GLU A 201 7.14 12.70 8.79
C GLU A 201 6.74 14.16 8.96
N ALA A 202 7.64 15.11 8.73
CA ALA A 202 7.34 16.53 8.88
C ALA A 202 6.15 16.93 8.00
N ARG A 203 6.18 16.55 6.72
CA ARG A 203 5.11 16.87 5.77
C ARG A 203 3.82 16.10 6.08
N ALA A 204 3.93 14.85 6.52
CA ALA A 204 2.76 14.06 6.91
C ALA A 204 2.00 14.70 8.07
N ARG A 205 2.71 15.16 9.10
CA ARG A 205 2.07 15.88 10.23
C ARG A 205 1.41 17.17 9.78
N GLU A 206 2.04 17.95 8.90
CA GLU A 206 1.44 19.17 8.34
C GLU A 206 0.18 18.88 7.51
N ASN A 207 0.26 17.89 6.61
CA ASN A 207 -0.85 17.47 5.76
C ASN A 207 -2.04 16.97 6.58
N ILE A 208 -1.80 16.10 7.57
CA ILE A 208 -2.82 15.57 8.47
C ILE A 208 -3.46 16.70 9.28
N ALA A 209 -2.67 17.61 9.84
CA ALA A 209 -3.20 18.74 10.62
C ALA A 209 -4.11 19.65 9.77
N GLN A 210 -3.72 19.92 8.52
CA GLN A 210 -4.55 20.70 7.59
C GLN A 210 -5.82 19.95 7.17
N GLU A 211 -5.76 18.64 6.96
CA GLU A 211 -6.96 17.83 6.67
C GLU A 211 -7.93 17.87 7.86
N LEU A 212 -7.44 17.69 9.09
CA LEU A 212 -8.24 17.76 10.30
C LEU A 212 -8.95 19.10 10.47
N GLN A 213 -8.27 20.22 10.20
CA GLN A 213 -8.90 21.55 10.24
C GLN A 213 -10.06 21.66 9.24
N ARG A 214 -9.86 21.20 8.00
CA ARG A 214 -10.92 21.22 6.97
C ARG A 214 -12.11 20.35 7.34
N LEU A 215 -11.88 19.17 7.89
CA LEU A 215 -12.94 18.27 8.34
C LEU A 215 -13.75 18.89 9.49
N ALA A 216 -13.09 19.60 10.40
CA ALA A 216 -13.73 20.34 11.49
C ALA A 216 -14.61 21.49 10.96
N ASP A 217 -14.16 22.17 9.91
CA ASP A 217 -14.92 23.23 9.21
C ASP A 217 -16.05 22.69 8.30
N GLY A 218 -16.25 21.37 8.27
CA GLY A 218 -17.30 20.72 7.48
C GLY A 218 -16.94 20.50 6.00
N THR A 219 -15.69 20.77 5.61
CA THR A 219 -15.23 20.52 4.24
C THR A 219 -14.98 19.04 4.03
N VAL A 220 -15.53 18.52 2.93
CA VAL A 220 -15.25 17.17 2.43
C VAL A 220 -14.62 17.33 1.05
N PHE A 221 -13.47 16.69 0.84
CA PHE A 221 -12.75 16.74 -0.44
C PHE A 221 -13.57 16.00 -1.49
N VAL A 222 -13.85 16.64 -2.63
CA VAL A 222 -14.61 16.06 -3.75
C VAL A 222 -13.68 15.82 -4.93
#